data_AF-A0A2X1PSL3-F1
#
_entry.id   AF-A0A2X1PSL3-F1
#
_cell.length_a   1.000
_cell.length_b   1.000
_cell.length_c   1.000
_cell.angle_alpha   90.00
_cell.angle_beta   90.00
_cell.angle_gamma   90.00
#
_symmetry.space_group_name_H-M   'P 1'
#
loop_
_entity.id
_entity.type
_entity.pdbx_description
1 polymer ?
#
loop_
_entity_poly.entity_id
_entity_poly.type
_entity_poly.pdbx_seq_one_letter_code
_entity_poly.pdbx_strand_id
1 'polypeptide(L)' 'MIFLEIIKRELQIAMRKNAEILNPLWFFLLVITLFPLVIGPDPKLLSRIAPGIAWVAALLSALLSF' A
#
# COMPACT_ATOMS: atom_id res chain seq x y z
N MET A 1 21.51 -8.78 22.31
CA MET A 1 20.41 -9.55 21.67
C MET A 1 19.01 -9.11 22.09
N ILE A 2 18.84 -8.24 23.10
CA ILE A 2 17.52 -7.77 23.58
C ILE A 2 16.78 -6.90 22.55
N PHE A 3 17.50 -6.10 21.76
CA PHE A 3 16.91 -5.21 20.75
C PHE A 3 16.15 -5.97 19.65
N LEU A 4 16.69 -7.11 19.20
CA LEU A 4 16.07 -7.96 18.18
C LEU A 4 14.77 -8.61 18.69
N GLU A 5 14.71 -8.99 19.98
CA GLU A 5 13.49 -9.54 20.56
C GLU A 5 12.39 -8.50 20.71
N ILE A 6 12.74 -7.26 21.05
CA ILE A 6 11.80 -6.15 21.13
C ILE A 6 11.21 -5.86 19.74
N ILE A 7 12.07 -5.72 18.71
CA ILE A 7 11.62 -5.52 17.31
C ILE A 7 10.66 -6.64 16.89
N LYS A 8 11.01 -7.90 17.19
CA LYS A 8 10.21 -9.07 16.79
C LYS A 8 8.86 -9.13 17.50
N ARG A 9 8.83 -8.77 18.79
CA ARG A 9 7.61 -8.72 19.60
C ARG A 9 6.69 -7.58 19.14
N GLU A 10 7.24 -6.40 18.88
CA GLU A 10 6.50 -5.27 18.30
C GLU A 10 5.95 -5.62 16.92
N LEU A 11 6.74 -6.25 16.05
CA LEU A 11 6.27 -6.74 14.75
C LEU A 11 5.12 -7.75 14.90
N GLN A 12 5.23 -8.70 15.84
CA GLN A 12 4.16 -9.67 16.09
C GLN A 12 2.88 -9.03 16.62
N ILE A 13 2.98 -7.97 17.44
CA ILE A 13 1.83 -7.24 17.95
C ILE A 13 1.17 -6.44 16.82
N ALA A 14 1.96 -5.73 16.01
CA ALA A 14 1.47 -5.03 14.82
C ALA A 14 0.80 -5.98 13.82
N MET A 15 1.41 -7.16 13.59
CA MET A 15 0.83 -8.22 12.77
C MET A 15 -0.41 -8.88 13.40
N ARG A 16 -0.67 -8.78 14.71
CA ARG A 16 -1.94 -9.28 15.27
C ARG A 16 -3.13 -8.38 14.95
N LYS A 17 -2.89 -7.10 14.67
CA LYS A 17 -3.85 -6.17 14.04
C LYS A 17 -3.87 -6.34 12.51
N ASN A 18 -3.79 -7.58 12.02
CA ASN A 18 -3.77 -7.89 10.58
C ASN A 18 -4.89 -7.18 9.79
N ALA A 19 -6.07 -6.98 10.39
CA ALA A 19 -7.17 -6.27 9.74
C ALA A 19 -6.87 -4.79 9.47
N GLU A 20 -6.11 -4.12 10.35
CA GLU A 20 -5.76 -2.70 10.21
C GLU A 20 -4.68 -2.48 9.12
N ILE A 21 -3.81 -3.47 8.87
CA ILE A 21 -2.74 -3.37 7.85
C ILE A 21 -3.18 -3.95 6.50
N LEU A 22 -3.97 -5.03 6.48
CA LEU A 22 -4.43 -5.62 5.22
C LEU A 22 -5.33 -4.66 4.44
N ASN A 23 -6.21 -3.93 5.12
CA ASN A 23 -7.22 -3.11 4.46
C ASN A 23 -6.60 -1.95 3.63
N PRO A 24 -5.64 -1.17 4.15
CA PRO A 24 -4.85 -0.22 3.37
C PRO A 24 -4.11 -0.87 2.19
N LEU A 25 -3.47 -2.03 2.40
CA LEU A 25 -2.70 -2.70 1.36
C LEU A 25 -3.59 -3.19 0.21
N TRP A 26 -4.75 -3.75 0.53
CA TRP A 26 -5.77 -4.12 -0.45
C TRP A 26 -6.27 -2.92 -1.23
N PHE A 27 -6.56 -1.81 -0.53
CA PHE A 27 -6.96 -0.57 -1.19
C PHE A 27 -5.89 -0.05 -2.16
N PHE A 28 -4.62 -0.06 -1.75
CA PHE A 28 -3.50 0.33 -2.60
C PHE A 28 -3.41 -0.53 -3.86
N LEU A 29 -3.49 -1.85 -3.71
CA LEU A 29 -3.47 -2.81 -4.83
C LEU A 29 -4.65 -2.60 -5.78
N LEU A 30 -5.85 -2.36 -5.25
CA LEU A 30 -7.02 -2.06 -6.07
C LEU A 30 -6.82 -0.78 -6.88
N VAL A 31 -6.32 0.29 -6.27
CA VAL A 31 -6.10 1.56 -6.96
C VAL A 31 -5.04 1.42 -8.07
N ILE A 32 -3.88 0.83 -7.76
CA ILE A 32 -2.79 0.72 -8.75
C ILE A 32 -3.12 -0.23 -9.91
N THR A 33 -4.08 -1.14 -9.74
CA THR A 33 -4.54 -2.06 -10.81
C THR A 33 -5.71 -1.49 -11.60
N LEU A 34 -6.68 -0.84 -10.93
CA LEU A 34 -7.85 -0.25 -11.58
C LEU A 34 -7.50 0.96 -12.44
N PHE A 35 -6.58 1.82 -11.99
CA PHE A 35 -6.21 3.02 -12.74
C PHE A 35 -5.68 2.71 -14.15
N PRO A 36 -4.70 1.81 -14.34
CA PRO A 36 -4.27 1.38 -15.67
C PRO A 36 -5.40 0.76 -16.50
N LEU A 37 -6.30 0.03 -15.85
CA LEU A 37 -7.44 -0.62 -16.52
C LEU A 37 -8.42 0.40 -17.13
N VAL A 38 -8.64 1.53 -16.43
CA VAL A 38 -9.52 2.62 -16.88
C VAL A 38 -8.87 3.47 -17.98
N ILE A 39 -7.56 3.73 -17.87
CA ILE A 39 -6.83 4.60 -18.79
C ILE A 39 -6.47 3.89 -20.11
N GLY A 40 -6.28 2.57 -20.05
CA GLY A 40 -5.86 1.75 -21.17
C GLY A 40 -4.35 1.47 -21.18
N PRO A 41 -3.91 0.52 -22.02
CA PRO A 41 -2.58 -0.11 -21.92
C PRO A 41 -1.44 0.68 -22.58
N ASP A 42 -1.53 2.00 -22.74
CA ASP A 42 -0.45 2.79 -23.36
C ASP A 42 0.76 2.89 -22.41
N PRO A 43 1.90 2.23 -22.72
CA PRO A 43 3.05 2.19 -21.83
C PRO A 43 3.73 3.55 -21.64
N LYS A 44 3.69 4.44 -22.65
CA LYS A 44 4.28 5.79 -22.53
C LYS A 44 3.45 6.62 -21.57
N LEU A 45 2.13 6.58 -21.69
CA LEU A 45 1.23 7.29 -20.78
C LEU A 45 1.38 6.73 -19.35
N LEU A 46 1.32 5.41 -19.20
CA LEU A 46 1.46 4.72 -17.91
C LEU A 46 2.78 5.08 -17.22
N SER A 47 3.91 5.07 -17.92
CA SER A 47 5.20 5.46 -17.33
C SER A 47 5.23 6.90 -16.79
N ARG A 48 4.48 7.81 -17.41
CA ARG A 48 4.42 9.22 -17.03
C ARG A 48 3.55 9.44 -15.80
N ILE A 49 2.46 8.67 -15.66
CA ILE A 49 1.47 8.86 -14.58
C ILE A 49 1.66 7.89 -13.41
N ALA A 50 2.32 6.74 -13.61
CA ALA A 50 2.56 5.71 -12.60
C ALA A 50 3.13 6.25 -11.28
N PRO A 51 4.18 7.10 -11.26
CA PRO A 51 4.70 7.63 -10.00
C PRO A 51 3.65 8.48 -9.26
N GLY A 52 2.87 9.30 -9.98
CA GLY A 52 1.80 10.09 -9.37
C GLY A 52 0.70 9.23 -8.77
N ILE A 53 0.25 8.21 -9.50
CA ILE A 53 -0.77 7.25 -9.04
C ILE A 53 -0.26 6.49 -7.82
N ALA A 54 1.00 6.05 -7.81
CA ALA A 54 1.57 5.33 -6.67
C ALA A 54 1.58 6.20 -5.40
N TRP A 55 1.95 7.47 -5.49
CA TRP A 55 1.90 8.40 -4.34
C TRP A 55 0.48 8.66 -3.86
N VAL A 56 -0.47 8.89 -4.77
CA VAL A 56 -1.88 9.11 -4.42
C VAL A 56 -2.48 7.86 -3.78
N ALA A 57 -2.24 6.68 -4.35
CA ALA A 57 -2.70 5.41 -3.80
C ALA A 57 -2.12 5.15 -2.41
N ALA A 58 -0.84 5.45 -2.19
CA ALA A 58 -0.18 5.29 -0.90
C ALA A 58 -0.79 6.24 0.17
N LEU A 59 -1.03 7.50 -0.19
CA LEU A 59 -1.64 8.48 0.72
C LEU A 59 -3.09 8.10 1.07
N LEU A 60 -3.90 7.73 0.08
CA LEU A 60 -5.29 7.29 0.31
C LEU A 60 -5.36 5.99 1.13
N SER A 61 -4.46 5.06 0.87
CA SER A 61 -4.29 3.83 1.64
C SER A 61 -3.95 4.13 3.11
N ALA A 62 -3.00 5.03 3.35
CA ALA A 62 -2.64 5.46 4.69
C ALA A 62 -3.83 6.13 5.43
N LEU A 63 -4.66 6.90 4.73
CA LEU A 63 -5.88 7.48 5.31
C LEU A 63 -6.89 6.43 5.79
N LEU A 64 -7.00 5.29 5.09
CA LEU A 64 -7.86 4.17 5.51
C LEU A 64 -7.30 3.37 6.70
N SER A 65 -6.02 3.56 7.03
CA SER A 65 -5.34 2.85 8.12
C SER A 65 -5.52 3.51 9.48
N PHE A 66 -5.97 4.77 9.52
CA PHE A 66 -6.27 5.52 10.75
C PHE A 66 -7.71 5.26 11.22
#